data_AF-A0A840W234-F1
#
_entry.id   AF-A0A840W234-F1
#
_cell.length_a   1.000
_cell.length_b   1.000
_cell.length_c   1.000
_cell.angle_alpha   90.00
_cell.angle_beta   90.00
_cell.angle_gamma   90.00
#
_symmetry.space_group_name_H-M   'P 1'
#
loop_
_entity.id
_entity.type
_entity.pdbx_description
1 polymer ?
#
loop_
_entity_poly.entity_id
_entity_poly.type
_entity_poly.pdbx_seq_one_letter_code
_entity_poly.pdbx_strand_id
1 'polypeptide(L)'
;MLTAVAGVIGALVIGAWVVVAWGSRRRQPWLLTPVALTAVLLVAVDLPGWSFLPLVALAAGSFAELVVGARESPAIRTKDPEAPLSTERWAAAVAAPFRVALAEPWDVVARPNLRRRYQRMLERQWSVVDRESLLAAVNALLTDLHAGPSLDLAVDLRAGTARSRLPSDQGGEVTGETVRLSAEQVARLRAVTGVSEGDETVIIGAYQWWKSVHVIRLVCGGATLDWLSPVETQTLLRRVASDLQRRYSSWGQLSTAFHAGYLLWPDKGVDGDEVADDRPDADRVWVALGLLDEDPKSPWNLLPWDMPLERVTFEGGVSSNQE
;
A
#
# COMPACT_ATOMS: atom_id res chain seq x y z
N MET A 1 -18.54 -48.18 -14.86
CA MET A 1 -17.19 -47.73 -14.45
C MET A 1 -17.10 -46.22 -14.32
N LEU A 2 -17.60 -45.45 -15.30
CA LEU A 2 -17.51 -43.98 -15.31
C LEU A 2 -18.24 -43.30 -14.13
N THR A 3 -19.40 -43.83 -13.71
CA THR A 3 -20.14 -43.35 -12.52
C THR A 3 -19.36 -43.54 -11.22
N ALA A 4 -18.68 -44.68 -11.05
CA ALA A 4 -17.85 -44.94 -9.87
C ALA A 4 -16.63 -44.00 -9.81
N VAL A 5 -15.98 -43.78 -10.97
CA VAL A 5 -14.87 -42.83 -11.09
C VAL A 5 -15.32 -41.40 -10.80
N ALA A 6 -16.46 -40.96 -11.36
CA ALA A 6 -17.04 -39.64 -11.12
C ALA A 6 -17.42 -39.45 -9.63
N GLY A 7 -17.95 -40.49 -8.98
CA GLY A 7 -18.29 -40.46 -7.55
C GLY A 7 -17.05 -40.29 -6.65
N VAL A 8 -15.97 -41.03 -6.92
CA VAL A 8 -14.72 -40.92 -6.14
C VAL A 8 -14.04 -39.57 -6.35
N ILE A 9 -13.90 -39.12 -7.60
CA ILE A 9 -13.31 -37.81 -7.93
C ILE A 9 -14.18 -36.69 -7.34
N GLY A 10 -15.50 -36.80 -7.44
CA GLY A 10 -16.42 -35.82 -6.89
C GLY A 10 -16.32 -35.69 -5.37
N ALA A 11 -16.24 -36.80 -4.65
CA ALA A 11 -16.05 -36.81 -3.20
C ALA A 11 -14.74 -36.14 -2.78
N LEU A 12 -13.64 -36.39 -3.50
CA LEU A 12 -12.34 -35.77 -3.23
C LEU A 12 -12.35 -34.25 -3.48
N VAL A 13 -12.91 -33.81 -4.62
CA VAL A 13 -12.96 -32.39 -4.99
C VAL A 13 -13.88 -31.61 -4.04
N ILE A 14 -15.04 -32.15 -3.69
CA ILE A 14 -15.96 -31.52 -2.73
C ILE A 14 -15.33 -31.50 -1.34
N GLY A 15 -14.68 -32.59 -0.91
CA GLY A 15 -13.97 -32.63 0.37
C GLY A 15 -12.86 -31.57 0.47
N ALA A 16 -12.05 -31.42 -0.59
CA ALA A 16 -11.02 -30.38 -0.67
C ALA A 16 -11.62 -28.96 -0.63
N TRP A 17 -12.70 -28.73 -1.37
CA TRP A 17 -13.43 -27.45 -1.35
C TRP A 17 -13.95 -27.11 0.05
N VAL A 18 -14.55 -28.07 0.78
CA VAL A 18 -15.04 -27.84 2.15
C VAL A 18 -13.90 -27.41 3.08
N VAL A 19 -12.72 -28.03 2.97
CA VAL A 19 -11.54 -27.66 3.77
C VAL A 19 -11.09 -26.23 3.45
N VAL A 20 -11.04 -25.86 2.17
CA VAL A 20 -10.69 -24.49 1.73
C VAL A 20 -11.74 -23.48 2.19
N ALA A 21 -13.03 -23.80 2.05
CA ALA A 21 -14.14 -22.93 2.46
C ALA A 21 -14.22 -22.73 3.97
N TRP A 22 -13.82 -23.74 4.74
CA TRP A 22 -13.74 -23.67 6.20
C TRP A 22 -12.51 -22.89 6.68
N GLY A 23 -11.36 -23.03 5.99
CA GLY A 23 -10.14 -22.29 6.31
C GLY A 23 -10.12 -20.83 5.84
N SER A 24 -10.94 -20.48 4.85
CA SER A 24 -11.04 -19.11 4.33
C SER A 24 -11.89 -18.22 5.25
N ARG A 25 -11.41 -17.01 5.56
CA ARG A 25 -12.20 -15.97 6.25
C ARG A 25 -13.23 -15.28 5.33
N ARG A 26 -13.21 -15.56 4.02
CA ARG A 26 -14.10 -14.94 3.02
C ARG A 26 -15.37 -15.78 2.87
N ARG A 27 -16.51 -15.13 2.59
CA ARG A 27 -17.79 -15.83 2.31
C ARG A 27 -17.88 -16.38 0.88
N GLN A 28 -16.98 -15.98 -0.02
CA GLN A 28 -16.96 -16.37 -1.43
C GLN A 28 -16.90 -17.90 -1.70
N PRO A 29 -16.09 -18.71 -0.99
CA PRO A 29 -16.05 -20.15 -1.22
C PRO A 29 -17.39 -20.83 -0.97
N TRP A 30 -18.18 -20.33 -0.01
CA TRP A 30 -19.50 -20.87 0.32
C TRP A 30 -20.55 -20.57 -0.76
N LEU A 31 -20.33 -19.56 -1.61
CA LEU A 31 -21.21 -19.29 -2.76
C LEU A 31 -21.15 -20.38 -3.84
N LEU A 32 -20.13 -21.26 -3.80
CA LEU A 32 -19.98 -22.39 -4.73
C LEU A 32 -20.77 -23.64 -4.29
N THR A 33 -21.49 -23.58 -3.17
CA THR A 33 -22.35 -24.68 -2.69
C THR A 33 -23.34 -25.20 -3.76
N PRO A 34 -24.02 -24.34 -4.57
CA PRO A 34 -24.90 -24.82 -5.64
C PRO A 34 -24.15 -25.62 -6.71
N VAL A 35 -22.87 -25.29 -6.98
CA VAL A 35 -22.03 -26.01 -7.96
C VAL A 35 -21.69 -27.40 -7.43
N ALA A 36 -21.37 -27.53 -6.14
CA ALA A 36 -21.14 -28.81 -5.50
C ALA A 36 -22.40 -29.70 -5.53
N LEU A 37 -23.57 -29.14 -5.23
CA LEU A 37 -24.85 -29.86 -5.28
C LEU A 37 -25.20 -30.31 -6.70
N THR A 38 -24.92 -29.48 -7.71
CA THR A 38 -25.13 -29.82 -9.12
C THR A 38 -24.27 -31.01 -9.54
N ALA A 39 -23.00 -31.07 -9.09
CA ALA A 39 -22.13 -32.22 -9.36
C ALA A 39 -22.69 -33.53 -8.78
N VAL A 40 -23.19 -33.49 -7.54
CA VAL A 40 -23.79 -34.66 -6.87
C VAL A 40 -25.07 -35.11 -7.58
N LEU A 41 -25.93 -34.16 -7.96
CA LEU A 41 -27.18 -34.45 -8.65
C LEU A 41 -26.95 -35.09 -10.03
N LEU A 42 -25.95 -34.63 -10.78
CA LEU A 42 -25.61 -35.22 -12.09
C LEU A 42 -25.10 -36.66 -11.99
N VAL A 43 -24.37 -37.00 -10.92
CA VAL A 43 -23.98 -38.39 -10.63
C VAL A 43 -25.19 -39.23 -10.22
N ALA A 44 -26.10 -38.68 -9.41
CA ALA A 44 -27.29 -39.38 -8.94
C ALA A 44 -28.31 -39.71 -10.04
N VAL A 45 -28.39 -38.87 -11.09
CA VAL A 45 -29.27 -39.07 -12.26
C VAL A 45 -28.58 -39.88 -13.38
N ASP A 46 -27.44 -40.52 -13.07
CA ASP A 46 -26.64 -41.36 -13.99
C ASP A 46 -26.15 -40.61 -15.25
N LEU A 47 -25.80 -39.33 -15.08
CA LEU A 47 -25.16 -38.47 -16.07
C LEU A 47 -23.71 -38.12 -15.67
N PRO A 48 -22.83 -39.11 -15.41
CA PRO A 48 -21.50 -38.87 -14.82
C PRO A 48 -20.53 -38.15 -15.76
N GLY A 49 -20.80 -38.11 -17.08
CA GLY A 49 -20.00 -37.31 -18.01
C GLY A 49 -20.17 -35.80 -17.76
N TRP A 50 -21.38 -35.38 -17.39
CA TRP A 50 -21.70 -33.96 -17.16
C TRP A 50 -21.28 -33.48 -15.78
N SER A 51 -21.12 -34.38 -14.80
CA SER A 51 -20.66 -33.99 -13.45
C SER A 51 -19.22 -33.48 -13.43
N PHE A 52 -18.40 -33.77 -14.44
CA PHE A 52 -17.03 -33.25 -14.51
C PHE A 52 -16.98 -31.73 -14.68
N LEU A 53 -17.95 -31.12 -15.36
CA LEU A 53 -17.98 -29.66 -15.55
C LEU A 53 -18.11 -28.88 -14.22
N PRO A 54 -19.11 -29.14 -13.35
CA PRO A 54 -19.18 -28.48 -12.05
C PRO A 54 -18.03 -28.88 -11.12
N LEU A 55 -17.49 -30.10 -11.22
CA LEU A 55 -16.31 -30.50 -10.44
C LEU A 55 -15.05 -29.71 -10.83
N VAL A 56 -14.82 -29.50 -12.13
CA VAL A 56 -13.72 -28.64 -12.61
C VAL A 56 -13.94 -27.19 -12.17
N ALA A 57 -15.16 -26.67 -12.24
CA ALA A 57 -15.48 -25.33 -11.76
C ALA A 57 -15.24 -25.18 -10.24
N LEU A 58 -15.63 -26.17 -9.44
CA LEU A 58 -15.42 -26.18 -7.99
C LEU A 58 -13.92 -26.25 -7.63
N ALA A 59 -13.17 -27.09 -8.34
CA ALA A 59 -11.72 -27.20 -8.18
C ALA A 59 -11.01 -25.90 -8.57
N ALA A 60 -11.40 -25.29 -9.69
CA ALA A 60 -10.87 -24.00 -10.14
C ALA A 60 -11.19 -22.87 -9.15
N GLY A 61 -12.42 -22.81 -8.63
CA GLY A 61 -12.80 -21.83 -7.61
C GLY A 61 -12.06 -22.02 -6.28
N SER A 62 -11.85 -23.26 -5.85
CA SER A 62 -11.05 -23.57 -4.65
C SER A 62 -9.58 -23.23 -4.84
N PHE A 63 -9.02 -23.51 -6.02
CA PHE A 63 -7.65 -23.12 -6.36
C PHE A 63 -7.52 -21.60 -6.45
N ALA A 64 -8.48 -20.90 -7.04
CA ALA A 64 -8.50 -19.43 -7.07
C ALA A 64 -8.54 -18.85 -5.65
N GLU A 65 -9.35 -19.40 -4.75
CA GLU A 65 -9.37 -19.01 -3.33
C GLU A 65 -8.05 -19.33 -2.62
N LEU A 66 -7.39 -20.44 -2.93
CA LEU A 66 -6.07 -20.73 -2.40
C LEU A 66 -5.00 -19.77 -2.92
N VAL A 67 -5.05 -19.38 -4.20
CA VAL A 67 -4.10 -18.41 -4.79
C VAL A 67 -4.36 -17.00 -4.26
N VAL A 68 -5.63 -16.60 -4.16
CA VAL A 68 -6.04 -15.31 -3.60
C VAL A 68 -5.80 -15.26 -2.08
N GLY A 69 -6.02 -16.38 -1.38
CA GLY A 69 -5.77 -16.57 0.05
C GLY A 69 -4.29 -16.79 0.40
N ALA A 70 -3.47 -17.23 -0.56
CA ALA A 70 -2.01 -17.28 -0.45
C ALA A 70 -1.36 -15.90 -0.49
N ARG A 71 -2.13 -14.83 -0.76
CA ARG A 71 -1.65 -13.47 -0.50
C ARG A 71 -1.50 -13.29 1.00
N GLU A 72 -0.26 -13.45 1.48
CA GLU A 72 0.12 -13.25 2.89
C GLU A 72 -0.60 -12.05 3.47
N SER A 73 -1.20 -12.16 4.66
CA SER A 73 -1.89 -11.02 5.28
C SER A 73 -0.90 -9.88 5.53
N PRO A 74 -1.32 -8.60 5.46
CA PRO A 74 -0.46 -7.48 5.83
C PRO A 74 0.22 -7.74 7.18
N ALA A 75 1.53 -7.56 7.23
CA ALA A 75 2.33 -7.90 8.41
C ALA A 75 3.57 -7.02 8.48
N ILE A 76 3.92 -6.60 9.71
CA ILE A 76 5.16 -5.88 9.96
C ILE A 76 6.31 -6.88 9.92
N ARG A 77 7.19 -6.72 8.94
CA ARG A 77 8.44 -7.47 8.83
C ARG A 77 9.60 -6.49 8.82
N THR A 78 10.65 -6.82 9.56
CA THR A 78 11.92 -6.09 9.55
C THR A 78 13.01 -7.12 9.27
N LYS A 79 13.98 -6.77 8.42
CA LYS A 79 15.14 -7.62 8.14
C LYS A 79 16.12 -7.57 9.31
N ASP A 80 16.37 -6.38 9.84
CA ASP A 80 17.29 -6.16 10.95
C ASP A 80 16.65 -5.19 11.98
N PRO A 81 16.05 -5.71 13.06
CA PRO A 81 15.45 -4.87 14.10
C PRO A 81 16.47 -3.92 14.75
N GLU A 82 17.71 -4.38 14.93
CA GLU A 82 18.77 -3.70 15.69
C GLU A 82 19.69 -2.86 14.80
N ALA A 83 19.36 -2.71 13.51
CA ALA A 83 20.12 -1.85 12.61
C ALA A 83 20.26 -0.42 13.18
N PRO A 84 21.34 0.30 12.85
CA PRO A 84 21.47 1.69 13.29
C PRO A 84 20.35 2.56 12.69
N LEU A 85 20.08 3.68 13.36
CA LEU A 85 19.25 4.73 12.79
C LEU A 85 19.97 5.30 11.56
N SER A 86 19.30 5.33 10.41
CA SER A 86 19.84 5.94 9.19
C SER A 86 18.74 6.67 8.41
N THR A 87 19.15 7.59 7.53
CA THR A 87 18.22 8.32 6.65
C THR A 87 17.41 7.37 5.78
N GLU A 88 18.04 6.30 5.28
CA GLU A 88 17.39 5.27 4.48
C GLU A 88 16.30 4.55 5.28
N ARG A 89 16.61 4.17 6.52
CA ARG A 89 15.67 3.47 7.39
C ARG A 89 14.48 4.36 7.74
N TRP A 90 14.74 5.64 8.04
CA TRP A 90 13.68 6.64 8.28
C TRP A 90 12.81 6.86 7.03
N ALA A 91 13.42 7.02 5.85
CA ALA A 91 12.64 7.19 4.62
C ALA A 91 11.86 5.92 4.27
N ALA A 92 12.44 4.74 4.49
CA ALA A 92 11.75 3.47 4.26
C ALA A 92 10.54 3.30 5.21
N ALA A 93 10.61 3.83 6.44
CA ALA A 93 9.47 3.90 7.37
C ALA A 93 8.31 4.75 6.84
N VAL A 94 8.58 5.85 6.13
CA VAL A 94 7.52 6.64 5.46
C VAL A 94 6.80 5.83 4.39
N ALA A 95 7.52 4.97 3.66
CA ALA A 95 6.96 4.08 2.65
C ALA A 95 6.50 2.71 3.19
N ALA A 96 6.58 2.49 4.51
CA ALA A 96 6.18 1.26 5.16
C ALA A 96 4.73 0.83 4.86
N PRO A 97 3.72 1.73 4.71
CA PRO A 97 2.34 1.31 4.44
C PRO A 97 2.23 0.35 3.25
N PHE A 98 2.94 0.63 2.17
CA PHE A 98 2.93 -0.22 0.97
C PHE A 98 3.72 -1.52 1.15
N ARG A 99 4.79 -1.50 1.97
CA ARG A 99 5.60 -2.70 2.27
C ARG A 99 4.85 -3.65 3.20
N VAL A 100 4.29 -3.13 4.28
CA VAL A 100 3.48 -3.89 5.24
C VAL A 100 2.24 -4.46 4.56
N ALA A 101 1.58 -3.71 3.67
CA ALA A 101 0.45 -4.21 2.88
C ALA A 101 0.80 -5.40 1.99
N LEU A 102 2.07 -5.59 1.64
CA LEU A 102 2.58 -6.71 0.86
C LEU A 102 3.32 -7.76 1.71
N ALA A 103 3.29 -7.64 3.05
CA ALA A 103 4.06 -8.46 3.98
C ALA A 103 5.56 -8.47 3.66
N GLU A 104 6.08 -7.34 3.19
CA GLU A 104 7.47 -7.16 2.80
C GLU A 104 8.25 -6.45 3.91
N PRO A 105 9.56 -6.75 4.10
CA PRO A 105 10.39 -5.99 5.04
C PRO A 105 10.37 -4.49 4.75
N TRP A 106 10.06 -3.68 5.76
CA TRP A 106 9.92 -2.23 5.62
C TRP A 106 11.27 -1.51 5.58
N ASP A 107 12.28 -2.04 6.27
CA ASP A 107 13.61 -1.46 6.52
C ASP A 107 14.63 -1.65 5.39
N VAL A 108 14.22 -2.23 4.25
CA VAL A 108 15.12 -2.57 3.15
C VAL A 108 14.86 -1.69 1.93
N VAL A 109 15.78 -0.78 1.59
CA VAL A 109 15.63 0.10 0.41
C VAL A 109 15.64 -0.67 -0.90
N ALA A 110 16.75 -1.37 -1.20
CA ALA A 110 16.94 -2.10 -2.45
C ALA A 110 16.71 -3.61 -2.28
N ARG A 111 15.93 -4.22 -3.18
CA ARG A 111 15.62 -5.66 -3.14
C ARG A 111 15.84 -6.36 -4.49
N PRO A 112 17.09 -6.73 -4.81
CA PRO A 112 17.43 -7.33 -6.11
C PRO A 112 16.64 -8.61 -6.45
N ASN A 113 16.18 -9.35 -5.44
CA ASN A 113 15.33 -10.53 -5.61
C ASN A 113 13.92 -10.22 -6.15
N LEU A 114 13.47 -8.96 -6.07
CA LEU A 114 12.15 -8.52 -6.52
C LEU A 114 12.19 -7.62 -7.77
N ARG A 115 13.30 -7.61 -8.52
CA ARG A 115 13.48 -6.76 -9.72
C ARG A 115 12.29 -6.82 -10.68
N ARG A 116 11.85 -8.02 -11.07
CA ARG A 116 10.70 -8.20 -11.99
C ARG A 116 9.39 -7.63 -11.43
N ARG A 117 9.19 -7.65 -10.11
CA ARG A 117 8.00 -7.08 -9.47
C ARG A 117 8.05 -5.56 -9.49
N TYR A 118 9.20 -4.99 -9.11
CA TYR A 118 9.40 -3.54 -9.12
C TYR A 118 9.35 -2.95 -10.54
N GLN A 119 9.92 -3.65 -11.53
CA GLN A 119 9.82 -3.24 -12.93
C GLN A 119 8.34 -3.15 -13.38
N ARG A 120 7.55 -4.22 -13.15
CA ARG A 120 6.11 -4.21 -13.47
C ARG A 120 5.33 -3.13 -12.73
N MET A 121 5.63 -2.93 -11.44
CA MET A 121 4.98 -1.89 -10.63
C MET A 121 5.28 -0.49 -11.17
N LEU A 122 6.54 -0.18 -11.48
CA LEU A 122 6.97 1.11 -11.99
C LEU A 122 6.37 1.39 -13.37
N GLU A 123 6.41 0.42 -14.27
CA GLU A 123 5.85 0.54 -15.61
C GLU A 123 4.34 0.78 -15.56
N ARG A 124 3.59 -0.02 -14.79
CA ARG A 124 2.12 0.06 -14.75
C ARG A 124 1.58 1.27 -13.98
N GLN A 125 2.21 1.63 -12.86
CA GLN A 125 1.69 2.70 -12.00
C GLN A 125 2.22 4.08 -12.38
N TRP A 126 3.42 4.14 -12.94
CA TRP A 126 4.15 5.38 -13.18
C TRP A 126 4.63 5.56 -14.62
N SER A 127 4.41 4.57 -15.50
CA SER A 127 4.93 4.59 -16.88
C SER A 127 6.46 4.75 -16.92
N VAL A 128 7.14 4.22 -15.90
CA VAL A 128 8.60 4.27 -15.76
C VAL A 128 9.20 2.94 -16.23
N VAL A 129 10.07 3.00 -17.23
CA VAL A 129 10.68 1.80 -17.87
C VAL A 129 12.20 1.80 -17.85
N ASP A 130 12.82 2.92 -17.50
CA ASP A 130 14.27 3.11 -17.45
C ASP A 130 14.66 4.17 -16.41
N ARG A 131 15.97 4.42 -16.28
CA ARG A 131 16.54 5.43 -15.37
C ARG A 131 16.07 6.85 -15.70
N GLU A 132 15.96 7.21 -16.97
CA GLU A 132 15.63 8.57 -17.39
C GLU A 132 14.18 8.89 -17.03
N SER A 133 13.25 8.02 -17.42
CA SER A 133 11.82 8.10 -17.06
C SER A 133 11.62 8.07 -15.55
N LEU A 134 12.42 7.31 -14.79
CA LEU A 134 12.39 7.31 -13.33
C LEU A 134 12.74 8.70 -12.77
N LEU A 135 13.86 9.29 -13.19
CA LEU A 135 14.30 10.60 -12.71
C LEU A 135 13.32 11.70 -13.12
N ALA A 136 12.75 11.61 -14.32
CA ALA A 136 11.69 12.51 -14.77
C ALA A 136 10.45 12.42 -13.87
N ALA A 137 9.97 11.21 -13.56
CA ALA A 137 8.83 11.00 -12.67
C ALA A 137 9.08 11.50 -11.24
N VAL A 138 10.27 11.24 -10.68
CA VAL A 138 10.69 11.76 -9.37
C VAL A 138 10.72 13.28 -9.36
N ASN A 139 11.33 13.90 -10.37
CA ASN A 139 11.42 15.36 -10.47
C ASN A 139 10.06 16.01 -10.69
N ALA A 140 9.19 15.43 -11.52
CA ALA A 140 7.83 15.91 -11.72
C ALA A 140 7.05 15.89 -10.40
N LEU A 141 7.04 14.77 -9.67
CA LEU A 141 6.31 14.67 -8.40
C LEU A 141 6.86 15.63 -7.34
N LEU A 142 8.19 15.77 -7.26
CA LEU A 142 8.81 16.74 -6.36
C LEU A 142 8.45 18.18 -6.75
N THR A 143 8.44 18.48 -8.04
CA THR A 143 8.06 19.81 -8.54
C THR A 143 6.62 20.12 -8.19
N ASP A 144 5.71 19.17 -8.40
CA ASP A 144 4.28 19.31 -8.06
C ASP A 144 4.07 19.51 -6.55
N LEU A 145 4.81 18.80 -5.69
CA LEU A 145 4.74 18.95 -4.24
C LEU A 145 5.23 20.33 -3.75
N HIS A 146 6.22 20.88 -4.44
CA HIS A 146 6.78 22.21 -4.16
C HIS A 146 6.03 23.33 -4.89
N ALA A 147 5.16 23.00 -5.84
CA ALA A 147 4.39 23.96 -6.58
C ALA A 147 3.24 24.49 -5.70
N GLY A 148 3.31 25.79 -5.40
CA GLY A 148 2.29 26.48 -4.61
C GLY A 148 2.39 26.25 -3.09
N PRO A 149 1.47 26.86 -2.32
CA PRO A 149 1.45 26.75 -0.87
C PRO A 149 1.12 25.32 -0.43
N SER A 150 1.67 24.92 0.72
CA SER A 150 1.33 23.65 1.35
C SER A 150 -0.09 23.73 1.90
N LEU A 151 -1.04 23.10 1.23
CA LEU A 151 -2.45 23.18 1.61
C LEU A 151 -2.76 22.32 2.84
N ASP A 152 -3.71 22.78 3.65
CA ASP A 152 -4.36 22.01 4.71
C ASP A 152 -5.66 21.41 4.19
N LEU A 153 -6.11 20.33 4.81
CA LEU A 153 -7.40 19.72 4.54
C LEU A 153 -8.32 19.90 5.75
N ALA A 154 -9.41 20.64 5.56
CA ALA A 154 -10.47 20.76 6.55
C ALA A 154 -11.52 19.66 6.29
N VAL A 155 -11.75 18.80 7.27
CA VAL A 155 -12.71 17.71 7.22
C VAL A 155 -13.82 17.97 8.23
N ASP A 156 -15.04 18.17 7.75
CA ASP A 156 -16.25 18.16 8.56
C ASP A 156 -16.81 16.73 8.59
N LEU A 157 -16.59 16.04 9.71
CA LEU A 157 -16.99 14.66 9.94
C LEU A 157 -18.51 14.51 10.14
N ARG A 158 -19.22 15.57 10.52
CA ARG A 158 -20.69 15.54 10.64
C ARG A 158 -21.36 15.72 9.29
N ALA A 159 -20.94 16.74 8.55
CA ALA A 159 -21.44 16.97 7.20
C ALA A 159 -20.93 15.91 6.21
N GLY A 160 -19.86 15.20 6.58
CA GLY A 160 -19.19 14.25 5.70
C GLY A 160 -18.60 14.98 4.50
N THR A 161 -17.87 16.07 4.74
CA THR A 161 -17.26 16.88 3.67
C THR A 161 -15.81 17.18 3.95
N ALA A 162 -14.98 17.23 2.91
CA ALA A 162 -13.58 17.61 2.99
C ALA A 162 -13.27 18.72 1.98
N ARG A 163 -12.45 19.69 2.38
CA ARG A 163 -12.06 20.85 1.54
C ARG A 163 -10.59 21.19 1.74
N SER A 164 -9.88 21.40 0.64
CA SER A 164 -8.53 21.96 0.69
C SER A 164 -8.60 23.45 0.98
N ARG A 165 -7.69 23.93 1.82
CA ARG A 165 -7.58 25.35 2.20
C ARG A 165 -6.13 25.76 2.36
N LEU A 166 -5.87 27.06 2.26
CA LEU A 166 -4.60 27.62 2.71
C LEU A 166 -4.45 27.39 4.22
N PRO A 167 -3.21 27.27 4.71
CA PRO A 167 -2.94 27.28 6.14
C PRO A 167 -3.49 28.53 6.82
N SER A 168 -3.81 28.42 8.11
CA SER A 168 -4.48 29.50 8.85
C SER A 168 -3.66 30.79 8.92
N ASP A 169 -2.33 30.68 8.97
CA ASP A 169 -1.35 31.78 8.92
C ASP A 169 -1.26 32.44 7.53
N GLN A 170 -1.77 31.78 6.48
CA GLN A 170 -1.84 32.27 5.10
C GLN A 170 -3.26 32.68 4.69
N GLY A 171 -4.12 33.01 5.66
CA GLY A 171 -5.48 33.51 5.43
C GLY A 171 -6.56 32.44 5.44
N GLY A 172 -6.22 31.15 5.41
CA GLY A 172 -7.18 30.09 5.64
C GLY A 172 -8.24 29.89 4.55
N GLU A 173 -8.09 30.54 3.39
CA GLU A 173 -9.07 30.53 2.30
C GLU A 173 -9.24 29.13 1.71
N VAL A 174 -10.47 28.78 1.34
CA VAL A 174 -10.77 27.51 0.67
C VAL A 174 -10.24 27.57 -0.77
N THR A 175 -9.37 26.63 -1.12
CA THR A 175 -8.68 26.60 -2.42
C THR A 175 -9.17 25.50 -3.35
N GLY A 176 -9.94 24.54 -2.82
CA GLY A 176 -10.39 23.36 -3.56
C GLY A 176 -11.90 23.15 -3.51
N GLU A 177 -12.37 22.25 -4.37
CA GLU A 177 -13.75 21.81 -4.36
C GLU A 177 -14.10 21.06 -3.07
N THR A 178 -15.40 21.06 -2.74
CA THR A 178 -15.92 20.27 -1.62
C THR A 178 -16.10 18.83 -2.04
N VAL A 179 -15.34 17.92 -1.42
CA VAL A 179 -15.48 16.49 -1.61
C VAL A 179 -16.48 15.95 -0.60
N ARG A 180 -17.46 15.17 -1.05
CA ARG A 180 -18.41 14.47 -0.18
C ARG A 180 -17.86 13.10 0.19
N LEU A 181 -17.84 12.80 1.48
CA LEU A 181 -17.35 11.56 2.05
C LEU A 181 -18.48 10.54 2.21
N SER A 182 -18.18 9.26 1.99
CA SER A 182 -19.06 8.16 2.37
C SER A 182 -19.08 7.98 3.90
N ALA A 183 -20.11 7.32 4.43
CA ALA A 183 -20.19 7.00 5.85
C ALA A 183 -18.99 6.18 6.34
N GLU A 184 -18.46 5.31 5.47
CA GLU A 184 -17.25 4.53 5.74
C GLU A 184 -15.99 5.40 5.80
N GLN A 185 -15.81 6.33 4.86
CA GLN A 185 -14.69 7.27 4.88
C GLN A 185 -14.72 8.15 6.14
N VAL A 186 -15.91 8.61 6.56
CA VAL A 186 -16.09 9.36 7.81
C VAL A 186 -15.72 8.50 9.03
N ALA A 187 -16.18 7.25 9.08
CA ALA A 187 -15.85 6.34 10.19
C ALA A 187 -14.34 6.08 10.28
N ARG A 188 -13.68 5.86 9.14
CA ARG A 188 -12.22 5.67 9.06
C ARG A 188 -11.45 6.92 9.51
N LEU A 189 -11.84 8.11 9.05
CA LEU A 189 -11.20 9.36 9.49
C LEU A 189 -11.40 9.63 10.98
N ARG A 190 -12.59 9.32 11.53
CA ARG A 190 -12.84 9.47 12.97
C ARG A 190 -11.92 8.55 13.79
N ALA A 191 -11.70 7.31 13.34
CA ALA A 191 -10.79 6.39 14.02
C ALA A 191 -9.34 6.90 14.05
N VAL A 192 -8.85 7.43 12.93
CA VAL A 192 -7.45 7.88 12.79
C VAL A 192 -7.18 9.19 13.52
N THR A 193 -8.12 10.14 13.44
CA THR A 193 -7.95 11.47 14.01
C THR A 193 -8.16 11.47 15.53
N GLY A 194 -8.76 10.40 16.09
CA GLY A 194 -9.02 10.26 17.52
C GLY A 194 -10.02 11.27 18.07
N VAL A 195 -10.76 11.98 17.21
CA VAL A 195 -11.61 13.08 17.62
C VAL A 195 -12.92 12.55 18.22
N SER A 196 -13.18 12.95 19.46
CA SER A 196 -14.42 12.69 20.20
C SER A 196 -15.61 13.45 19.58
N GLU A 197 -16.83 12.94 19.74
CA GLU A 197 -18.07 13.42 19.07
C GLU A 197 -18.36 14.93 19.15
N GLY A 198 -17.70 15.69 20.04
CA GLY A 198 -17.88 17.14 20.19
C GLY A 198 -17.12 18.02 19.18
N ASP A 199 -15.99 17.56 18.62
CA ASP A 199 -15.21 18.31 17.62
C ASP A 199 -15.44 17.71 16.23
N GLU A 200 -16.40 18.26 15.50
CA GLU A 200 -16.83 17.65 14.23
C GLU A 200 -15.97 18.11 13.03
N THR A 201 -15.03 19.05 13.25
CA THR A 201 -14.11 19.54 12.20
C THR A 201 -12.65 19.23 12.56
N VAL A 202 -11.95 18.54 11.66
CA VAL A 202 -10.53 18.21 11.77
C VAL A 202 -9.74 18.99 10.73
N ILE A 203 -8.62 19.60 11.13
CA ILE A 203 -7.65 20.20 10.22
C ILE A 203 -6.44 19.28 10.10
N ILE A 204 -6.18 18.81 8.88
CA ILE A 204 -5.04 17.97 8.56
C ILE A 204 -4.03 18.83 7.82
N GLY A 205 -2.97 19.20 8.52
CA GLY A 205 -1.96 20.13 8.02
C GLY A 205 -1.12 19.54 6.89
N ALA A 206 -0.71 20.37 5.93
CA ALA A 206 0.18 20.02 4.83
C ALA A 206 -0.27 18.77 4.03
N TYR A 207 -1.59 18.53 3.93
CA TYR A 207 -2.14 17.24 3.53
C TYR A 207 -1.52 16.69 2.24
N GLN A 208 -1.28 17.53 1.23
CA GLN A 208 -0.75 17.12 -0.08
C GLN A 208 0.61 16.39 -0.01
N TRP A 209 1.37 16.61 1.06
CA TRP A 209 2.71 16.05 1.25
C TRP A 209 2.71 14.55 1.53
N TRP A 210 1.56 13.94 1.79
CA TRP A 210 1.47 12.47 1.84
C TRP A 210 1.96 11.82 0.53
N LYS A 211 1.76 12.48 -0.63
CA LYS A 211 2.17 11.96 -1.94
C LYS A 211 3.69 11.73 -2.03
N SER A 212 4.49 12.38 -1.17
CA SER A 212 5.94 12.19 -1.09
C SER A 212 6.35 10.73 -0.87
N VAL A 213 5.47 9.90 -0.28
CA VAL A 213 5.68 8.46 -0.17
C VAL A 213 5.94 7.80 -1.53
N HIS A 214 5.32 8.33 -2.59
CA HIS A 214 5.52 7.81 -3.93
C HIS A 214 6.91 8.15 -4.48
N VAL A 215 7.51 9.28 -4.10
CA VAL A 215 8.92 9.55 -4.41
C VAL A 215 9.79 8.47 -3.79
N ILE A 216 9.59 8.16 -2.52
CA ILE A 216 10.38 7.14 -1.81
C ILE A 216 10.20 5.78 -2.48
N ARG A 217 8.98 5.43 -2.89
CA ARG A 217 8.71 4.19 -3.63
C ARG A 217 9.41 4.14 -4.99
N LEU A 218 9.40 5.23 -5.75
CA LEU A 218 10.13 5.35 -7.01
C LEU A 218 11.63 5.17 -6.77
N VAL A 219 12.19 5.85 -5.78
CA VAL A 219 13.62 5.77 -5.41
C VAL A 219 14.01 4.34 -4.99
N CYS A 220 13.24 3.70 -4.11
CA CYS A 220 13.46 2.30 -3.72
C CYS A 220 13.35 1.34 -4.93
N GLY A 221 12.46 1.64 -5.87
CA GLY A 221 12.35 0.89 -7.12
C GLY A 221 13.56 1.06 -8.03
N GLY A 222 14.04 2.30 -8.19
CA GLY A 222 15.27 2.59 -8.93
C GLY A 222 16.50 1.91 -8.33
N ALA A 223 16.65 1.96 -7.01
CA ALA A 223 17.72 1.26 -6.29
C ALA A 223 17.62 -0.27 -6.45
N THR A 224 16.40 -0.82 -6.39
CA THR A 224 16.15 -2.26 -6.61
C THR A 224 16.52 -2.72 -8.03
N LEU A 225 16.28 -1.86 -9.02
CA LEU A 225 16.57 -2.14 -10.43
C LEU A 225 18.01 -1.82 -10.84
N ASP A 226 18.82 -1.27 -9.93
CA ASP A 226 20.18 -0.79 -10.20
C ASP A 226 20.22 0.38 -11.21
N TRP A 227 19.16 1.19 -11.22
CA TRP A 227 19.08 2.43 -12.01
C TRP A 227 19.60 3.64 -11.23
N LEU A 228 19.58 3.56 -9.91
CA LEU A 228 20.12 4.58 -9.01
C LEU A 228 21.29 3.98 -8.24
N SER A 229 22.41 4.69 -8.22
CA SER A 229 23.53 4.37 -7.35
C SER A 229 23.14 4.54 -5.87
N PRO A 230 23.91 3.96 -4.93
CA PRO A 230 23.69 4.17 -3.50
C PRO A 230 23.68 5.65 -3.09
N VAL A 231 24.59 6.45 -3.66
CA VAL A 231 24.72 7.89 -3.37
C VAL A 231 23.52 8.68 -3.89
N GLU A 232 23.05 8.40 -5.11
CA GLU A 232 21.85 9.04 -5.66
C GLU A 232 20.61 8.67 -4.84
N THR A 233 20.49 7.39 -4.47
CA THR A 233 19.41 6.87 -3.63
C THR A 233 19.37 7.60 -2.29
N GLN A 234 20.49 7.63 -1.57
CA GLN A 234 20.60 8.32 -0.28
C GLN A 234 20.28 9.83 -0.41
N THR A 235 20.80 10.48 -1.45
CA THR A 235 20.57 11.91 -1.69
C THR A 235 19.08 12.22 -1.89
N LEU A 236 18.39 11.43 -2.72
CA LEU A 236 16.97 11.62 -2.98
C LEU A 236 16.10 11.31 -1.75
N LEU A 237 16.39 10.22 -1.03
CA LEU A 237 15.69 9.87 0.21
C LEU A 237 15.88 10.96 1.27
N ARG A 238 17.10 11.48 1.43
CA ARG A 238 17.41 12.57 2.37
C ARG A 238 16.63 13.83 2.06
N ARG A 239 16.52 14.19 0.77
CA ARG A 239 15.78 15.38 0.34
C ARG A 239 14.31 15.26 0.78
N VAL A 240 13.67 14.14 0.45
CA VAL A 240 12.27 13.90 0.82
C VAL A 240 12.09 13.84 2.34
N ALA A 241 12.99 13.16 3.06
CA ALA A 241 12.95 13.09 4.51
C ALA A 241 13.06 14.46 5.17
N SER A 242 13.97 15.31 4.69
CA SER A 242 14.13 16.69 5.17
C SER A 242 12.88 17.52 4.91
N ASP A 243 12.22 17.32 3.77
CA ASP A 243 10.98 18.01 3.44
C ASP A 243 9.81 17.60 4.33
N LEU A 244 9.75 16.32 4.71
CA LEU A 244 8.73 15.79 5.60
C LEU A 244 8.95 16.23 7.04
N GLN A 245 10.17 16.13 7.58
CA GLN A 245 10.51 16.59 8.94
C GLN A 245 10.25 18.11 9.14
N ARG A 246 10.26 18.91 8.06
CA ARG A 246 9.93 20.34 8.13
C ARG A 246 8.42 20.63 8.19
N ARG A 247 7.58 19.72 7.68
CA ARG A 247 6.14 19.96 7.46
C ARG A 247 5.26 19.22 8.45
N TYR A 248 5.73 18.06 8.90
CA TYR A 248 5.10 17.30 9.95
C TYR A 248 5.97 17.30 11.20
N SER A 249 5.32 17.25 12.35
CA SER A 249 5.93 17.28 13.68
C SER A 249 6.09 15.90 14.30
N SER A 250 5.43 14.88 13.75
CA SER A 250 5.42 13.50 14.27
C SER A 250 4.97 12.48 13.22
N TRP A 251 5.24 11.20 13.49
CA TRP A 251 4.67 10.10 12.72
C TRP A 251 3.14 10.10 12.71
N GLY A 252 2.49 10.46 13.81
CA GLY A 252 1.03 10.55 13.88
C GLY A 252 0.43 11.61 12.94
N GLN A 253 1.10 12.75 12.79
CA GLN A 253 0.67 13.79 11.84
C GLN A 253 0.84 13.31 10.39
N LEU A 254 1.95 12.66 10.07
CA LEU A 254 2.16 12.03 8.76
C LEU A 254 1.13 10.92 8.51
N SER A 255 0.87 10.07 9.50
CA SER A 255 -0.12 9.00 9.43
C SER A 255 -1.50 9.56 9.12
N THR A 256 -1.93 10.61 9.83
CA THR A 256 -3.22 11.27 9.58
C THR A 256 -3.31 11.85 8.17
N ALA A 257 -2.25 12.53 7.70
CA ALA A 257 -2.19 13.05 6.34
C ALA A 257 -2.20 11.93 5.28
N PHE A 258 -1.53 10.81 5.55
CA PHE A 258 -1.58 9.63 4.69
C PHE A 258 -2.98 9.04 4.65
N HIS A 259 -3.63 8.89 5.79
CA HIS A 259 -4.99 8.34 5.87
C HIS A 259 -5.99 9.20 5.10
N ALA A 260 -6.00 10.51 5.34
CA ALA A 260 -6.90 11.39 4.59
C ALA A 260 -6.53 11.44 3.11
N GLY A 261 -5.25 11.53 2.81
CA GLY A 261 -4.72 11.56 1.46
C GLY A 261 -5.11 10.36 0.62
N TYR A 262 -4.91 9.15 1.16
CA TYR A 262 -5.18 7.90 0.48
C TYR A 262 -6.69 7.58 0.43
N LEU A 263 -7.49 7.99 1.44
CA LEU A 263 -8.96 7.88 1.40
C LEU A 263 -9.59 8.77 0.31
N LEU A 264 -9.01 9.95 0.12
CA LEU A 264 -9.50 10.98 -0.81
C LEU A 264 -8.80 10.93 -2.16
N TRP A 265 -7.82 10.04 -2.34
CA TRP A 265 -7.12 9.91 -3.60
C TRP A 265 -8.09 9.39 -4.65
N PRO A 266 -8.47 10.22 -5.65
CA PRO A 266 -9.42 9.79 -6.65
C PRO A 266 -8.81 8.65 -7.45
N ASP A 267 -9.67 7.70 -7.79
CA ASP A 267 -9.38 6.52 -8.58
C ASP A 267 -8.41 6.77 -9.74
N LYS A 268 -7.18 6.30 -9.55
CA LYS A 268 -6.55 5.48 -10.58
C LYS A 268 -6.91 4.02 -10.29
N GLY A 269 -8.17 3.60 -10.39
CA GLY A 269 -8.52 2.18 -10.47
C GLY A 269 -9.82 1.69 -9.83
N VAL A 270 -10.93 2.43 -9.85
CA VAL A 270 -12.28 1.84 -9.82
C VAL A 270 -12.84 2.03 -11.22
N ASP A 271 -12.57 1.01 -12.02
CA ASP A 271 -13.43 0.44 -13.07
C ASP A 271 -12.56 -0.28 -14.09
N GLY A 272 -12.65 -1.62 -14.11
CA GLY A 272 -12.44 -2.40 -15.33
C GLY A 272 -11.09 -3.08 -15.58
N ASP A 273 -10.01 -2.76 -14.87
CA ASP A 273 -8.73 -3.47 -15.07
C ASP A 273 -8.52 -4.55 -14.01
N GLU A 274 -8.34 -5.79 -14.46
CA GLU A 274 -7.95 -6.95 -13.64
C GLU A 274 -6.93 -6.53 -12.58
N VAL A 275 -7.25 -6.77 -11.30
CA VAL A 275 -6.41 -6.45 -10.14
C VAL A 275 -5.01 -7.05 -10.34
N ALA A 276 -4.12 -6.24 -10.90
CA ALA A 276 -2.75 -6.62 -11.14
C ALA A 276 -2.07 -6.93 -9.81
N ASP A 277 -1.47 -8.13 -9.72
CA ASP A 277 -0.88 -8.74 -8.52
C ASP A 277 0.18 -7.89 -7.77
N ASP A 278 0.63 -6.80 -8.39
CA ASP A 278 1.71 -5.95 -7.89
C ASP A 278 1.22 -4.69 -7.16
N ARG A 279 -0.09 -4.38 -7.16
CA ARG A 279 -0.65 -3.27 -6.36
C ARG A 279 -1.28 -3.82 -5.08
N PRO A 280 -0.89 -3.35 -3.88
CA PRO A 280 -1.66 -3.66 -2.69
C PRO A 280 -3.05 -3.02 -2.82
N ASP A 281 -4.07 -3.85 -2.65
CA ASP A 281 -5.48 -3.44 -2.57
C ASP A 281 -5.64 -2.32 -1.51
N ALA A 282 -6.55 -1.37 -1.75
CA ALA A 282 -6.75 -0.22 -0.88
C ALA A 282 -7.04 -0.66 0.56
N ASP A 283 -7.81 -1.73 0.73
CA ASP A 283 -8.10 -2.34 2.03
C ASP A 283 -6.85 -2.92 2.70
N ARG A 284 -5.88 -3.44 1.94
CA ARG A 284 -4.61 -3.95 2.50
C ARG A 284 -3.71 -2.83 2.97
N VAL A 285 -3.69 -1.70 2.27
CA VAL A 285 -2.97 -0.50 2.72
C VAL A 285 -3.62 0.07 3.98
N TRP A 286 -4.95 0.03 4.08
CA TRP A 286 -5.63 0.41 5.33
C TRP A 286 -5.27 -0.45 6.52
N VAL A 287 -5.32 -1.77 6.35
CA VAL A 287 -4.89 -2.70 7.42
C VAL A 287 -3.42 -2.45 7.79
N ALA A 288 -2.56 -2.22 6.79
CA ALA A 288 -1.17 -1.91 7.04
C ALA A 288 -0.96 -0.62 7.84
N LEU A 289 -1.74 0.42 7.57
CA LEU A 289 -1.68 1.67 8.31
C LEU A 289 -2.14 1.50 9.76
N GLY A 290 -3.22 0.76 10.01
CA GLY A 290 -3.64 0.42 11.37
C GLY A 290 -2.57 -0.35 12.14
N LEU A 291 -1.92 -1.33 11.49
CA LEU A 291 -0.78 -2.04 12.09
C LEU A 291 0.38 -1.09 12.41
N LEU A 292 0.66 -0.11 11.55
CA LEU A 292 1.74 0.84 11.75
C LEU A 292 1.48 1.83 12.89
N ASP A 293 0.23 2.20 13.14
CA ASP A 293 -0.12 3.05 14.28
C ASP A 293 -0.16 2.26 15.60
N GLU A 294 -0.69 1.04 15.59
CA GLU A 294 -0.98 0.28 16.83
C GLU A 294 0.17 -0.63 17.31
N ASP A 295 0.94 -1.24 16.41
CA ASP A 295 1.95 -2.23 16.80
C ASP A 295 3.19 -1.57 17.42
N PRO A 296 3.60 -1.92 18.65
CA PRO A 296 4.81 -1.37 19.28
C PRO A 296 6.10 -1.62 18.48
N LYS A 297 6.13 -2.64 17.61
CA LYS A 297 7.26 -2.96 16.72
C LYS A 297 7.17 -2.26 15.37
N SER A 298 6.17 -1.41 15.15
CA SER A 298 6.05 -0.60 13.96
C SER A 298 7.23 0.37 13.82
N PRO A 299 7.74 0.62 12.61
CA PRO A 299 8.73 1.67 12.38
C PRO A 299 8.31 3.04 12.91
N TRP A 300 7.00 3.35 12.95
CA TRP A 300 6.48 4.63 13.45
C TRP A 300 6.55 4.75 14.97
N ASN A 301 6.64 3.61 15.67
CA ASN A 301 6.82 3.54 17.13
C ASN A 301 8.30 3.31 17.53
N LEU A 302 9.13 2.81 16.61
CA LEU A 302 10.55 2.51 16.86
C LEU A 302 11.49 3.68 16.51
N LEU A 303 11.22 4.42 15.44
CA LEU A 303 12.13 5.47 14.96
C LEU A 303 11.73 6.83 15.51
N PRO A 304 12.66 7.61 16.11
CA PRO A 304 12.38 9.00 16.45
C PRO A 304 12.05 9.83 15.21
N TRP A 305 11.00 10.64 15.27
CA TRP A 305 10.61 11.50 14.15
C TRP A 305 11.72 12.48 13.76
N ASP A 306 12.33 13.10 14.76
CA ASP A 306 13.32 14.16 14.69
C ASP A 306 14.77 13.66 14.65
N MET A 307 14.98 12.38 14.31
CA MET A 307 16.34 11.84 14.19
C MET A 307 17.16 12.62 13.15
N PRO A 308 18.47 12.84 13.40
CA PRO A 308 19.31 13.59 12.47
C PRO A 308 19.46 12.83 11.15
N LEU A 309 19.25 13.54 10.04
CA LEU A 309 19.42 13.00 8.70
C LEU A 309 20.90 13.14 8.27
N GLU A 310 21.57 12.00 8.10
CA GLU A 310 22.97 11.91 7.69
C GLU A 310 23.27 12.72 6.42
N ARG A 311 24.33 13.52 6.45
CA ARG A 311 24.81 14.24 5.26
C ARG A 311 25.66 13.29 4.42
N VAL A 312 25.53 13.36 3.10
CA VAL A 312 26.40 12.64 2.17
C VAL A 312 27.83 13.15 2.36
N THR A 313 28.70 12.34 2.95
CA THR A 313 30.14 12.63 3.00
C THR A 313 30.72 12.28 1.65
N PHE A 314 31.07 13.30 0.85
CA PHE A 314 31.77 13.10 -0.41
C PHE A 314 33.26 12.83 -0.10
N GLU A 315 33.61 11.59 0.25
CA GLU A 315 35.02 11.17 0.26
C GLU A 315 35.42 10.76 -1.16
N GLY A 316 35.92 11.73 -1.92
CA GLY A 316 36.28 11.53 -3.32
C GLY A 316 36.96 12.70 -4.02
N GLY A 317 38.14 13.11 -3.53
CA GLY A 317 39.21 13.64 -4.37
C GLY A 317 39.26 15.15 -4.64
N VAL A 318 40.16 15.85 -3.93
CA VAL A 318 41.30 16.55 -4.54
C VAL A 318 42.45 16.51 -3.53
N SER A 319 43.36 15.55 -3.67
CA SER A 319 44.72 15.69 -3.16
C SER A 319 45.46 16.66 -4.08
N SER A 320 45.34 17.95 -3.80
CA SER A 320 46.27 18.94 -4.35
C SER A 320 47.54 18.86 -3.51
N ASN A 321 48.47 18.00 -3.95
CA ASN A 321 49.89 18.19 -3.63
C ASN A 321 50.30 19.56 -4.18
N GLN A 322 50.61 20.49 -3.28
CA GLN A 322 51.50 21.60 -3.58
C GLN A 322 52.89 21.21 -3.09
N GLU A 323 53.74 20.85 -4.04
CA GLU A 323 55.15 21.27 -4.07
C GLU A 323 55.37 22.01 -5.39
#